data_AF-A0A136HPQ6-F1
#
_entry.id   AF-A0A136HPQ6-F1
#
_cell.length_a   1.000
_cell.length_b   1.000
_cell.length_c   1.000
_cell.angle_alpha   90.00
_cell.angle_beta   90.00
_cell.angle_gamma   90.00
#
_symmetry.space_group_name_H-M   'P 1'
#
loop_
_entity.id
_entity.type
_entity.pdbx_description
1 polymer ?
#
loop_
_entity_poly.entity_id
_entity_poly.type
_entity_poly.pdbx_seq_one_letter_code
_entity_poly.pdbx_strand_id
1 'polypeptide(L)'
;MMWSLAMLKLVKDFRNYQFVFYWIDASLNKVSPHLPTKQYAQEWLIHYHFDMYPGKERRRRMVDRRSGLHKMNLSGVQIFFSQRKASIKGRRRSDRDIGVDYDLSKKKLKKLHSAKTG
;
A
#
# COMPACT_ATOMS: atom_id res chain seq x y z
N MET A 1 -20.10 -17.57 11.05
CA MET A 1 -19.85 -16.72 9.87
C MET A 1 -18.36 -16.42 9.82
N MET A 2 -17.60 -17.12 8.97
CA MET A 2 -16.16 -16.90 8.82
C MET A 2 -15.96 -15.56 8.12
N TRP A 3 -15.42 -14.58 8.84
CA TRP A 3 -14.94 -13.34 8.25
C TRP A 3 -13.74 -13.67 7.37
N SER A 4 -13.99 -14.03 6.11
CA SER A 4 -12.94 -14.10 5.11
C SER A 4 -12.39 -12.68 5.00
N LEU A 5 -11.24 -12.43 5.61
CA LEU A 5 -10.40 -11.26 5.34
C LEU A 5 -10.21 -11.22 3.83
N ALA A 6 -11.04 -10.44 3.13
CA ALA A 6 -11.03 -10.35 1.69
C ALA A 6 -9.58 -10.15 1.25
N MET A 7 -9.03 -11.11 0.49
CA MET A 7 -7.66 -11.02 -0.01
C MET A 7 -7.63 -9.88 -1.03
N LEU A 8 -7.37 -8.67 -0.53
CA LEU A 8 -7.17 -7.51 -1.37
C LEU A 8 -5.82 -7.61 -2.06
N LYS A 9 -5.82 -7.38 -3.37
CA LYS A 9 -4.62 -7.34 -4.19
C LYS A 9 -4.41 -5.95 -4.74
N LEU A 10 -3.17 -5.47 -4.73
CA LEU A 10 -2.81 -4.16 -5.22
C LEU A 10 -2.46 -4.21 -6.70
N VAL A 11 -3.14 -3.40 -7.49
CA VAL A 11 -2.88 -3.23 -8.91
C VAL A 11 -2.14 -1.92 -9.14
N LYS A 12 -1.04 -1.96 -9.89
CA LYS A 12 -0.38 -0.80 -10.48
C LYS A 12 -0.76 -0.71 -11.96
N ASP A 13 -1.26 0.43 -12.37
CA ASP A 13 -1.69 0.69 -13.74
C ASP A 13 -1.08 2.00 -14.27
N PHE A 14 -1.06 2.15 -15.59
CA PHE A 14 -0.69 3.39 -16.27
C PHE A 14 -1.91 3.91 -17.03
N ARG A 15 -2.43 5.06 -16.61
CA ARG A 15 -3.62 5.70 -17.20
C ARG A 15 -3.39 7.20 -17.29
N ASN A 16 -3.86 7.82 -18.38
CA ASN A 16 -3.76 9.27 -18.59
C ASN A 16 -2.34 9.80 -18.32
N TYR A 17 -1.33 9.09 -18.82
CA TYR A 17 0.10 9.41 -18.65
C TYR A 17 0.62 9.42 -17.19
N GLN A 18 -0.09 8.77 -16.28
CA GLN A 18 0.27 8.70 -14.87
C GLN A 18 0.19 7.26 -14.34
N PHE A 19 1.06 6.94 -13.38
CA PHE A 19 0.92 5.70 -12.63
C PHE A 19 -0.18 5.85 -11.58
N VAL A 20 -1.05 4.85 -11.51
CA VAL A 20 -2.14 4.80 -10.54
C VAL A 20 -2.16 3.45 -9.85
N PHE A 21 -2.58 3.45 -8.59
CA PHE A 21 -2.67 2.29 -7.73
C PHE A 21 -4.12 2.09 -7.29
N TYR A 22 -4.61 0.85 -7.27
CA TYR A 22 -5.93 0.56 -6.72
C TYR A 22 -6.01 -0.88 -6.22
N TRP A 23 -6.94 -1.12 -5.30
CA TRP A 23 -7.19 -2.43 -4.71
C TRP A 23 -8.32 -3.14 -5.44
N ILE A 24 -8.14 -4.45 -5.64
CA ILE A 24 -9.18 -5.36 -6.11
C ILE A 24 -9.45 -6.43 -5.06
N ASP A 25 -10.69 -6.92 -5.02
CA ASP A 25 -11.10 -8.03 -4.17
C ASP A 25 -10.77 -9.40 -4.81
N ALA A 26 -11.18 -10.47 -4.12
CA ALA A 26 -11.03 -11.84 -4.61
C ALA A 26 -11.85 -12.13 -5.88
N SER A 27 -12.93 -11.39 -6.10
CA SER A 27 -13.78 -11.43 -7.30
C SER A 27 -13.24 -10.55 -8.44
N LEU A 28 -12.04 -9.96 -8.27
CA LEU A 28 -11.39 -9.04 -9.21
C LEU A 28 -12.14 -7.71 -9.42
N ASN A 29 -13.07 -7.37 -8.52
CA ASN A 29 -13.76 -6.10 -8.53
C ASN A 29 -12.89 -5.02 -7.88
N LYS A 30 -12.87 -3.83 -8.48
CA LYS A 30 -12.18 -2.68 -7.91
C LYS A 30 -12.94 -2.17 -6.68
N VAL A 31 -12.26 -2.10 -5.55
CA VAL A 31 -12.84 -1.66 -4.27
C VAL A 31 -12.35 -0.29 -3.81
N SER A 32 -11.25 0.21 -4.39
CA SER A 32 -10.68 1.52 -4.05
C SER A 32 -10.76 2.51 -5.22
N PRO A 33 -10.66 3.83 -4.94
CA PRO A 33 -10.38 4.82 -5.99
C PRO A 33 -8.99 4.61 -6.60
N HIS A 34 -8.68 5.37 -7.65
CA HIS A 34 -7.33 5.45 -8.19
C HIS A 34 -6.46 6.33 -7.28
N LEU A 35 -5.39 5.76 -6.78
CA LEU A 35 -4.48 6.37 -5.82
C LEU A 35 -3.17 6.73 -6.53
N PRO A 36 -2.62 7.93 -6.28
CA PRO A 36 -1.47 8.42 -7.05
C PRO A 36 -0.16 7.74 -6.65
N THR A 37 -0.03 7.28 -5.40
CA THR A 37 1.19 6.63 -4.91
C THR A 37 0.89 5.38 -4.10
N LYS A 38 1.91 4.54 -3.96
CA LYS A 38 1.89 3.35 -3.10
C LYS A 38 1.56 3.71 -1.64
N GLN A 39 2.00 4.86 -1.14
CA GLN A 39 1.72 5.30 0.23
C GLN A 39 0.23 5.53 0.47
N TYR A 40 -0.44 6.23 -0.47
CA TYR A 40 -1.90 6.41 -0.42
C TYR A 40 -2.64 5.06 -0.47
N ALA A 41 -2.14 4.08 -1.23
CA ALA A 41 -2.71 2.73 -1.24
C ALA A 41 -2.59 2.02 0.11
N GLN A 42 -1.49 2.23 0.84
CA GLN A 42 -1.30 1.68 2.18
C GLN A 42 -2.22 2.35 3.20
N GLU A 43 -2.34 3.67 3.16
CA GLU A 43 -3.26 4.44 4.01
C GLU A 43 -4.70 3.99 3.79
N TRP A 44 -5.13 3.90 2.53
CA TRP A 44 -6.48 3.42 2.20
C TRP A 44 -6.75 2.02 2.76
N LEU A 45 -5.79 1.10 2.69
CA LEU A 45 -5.94 -0.25 3.24
C LEU A 45 -6.14 -0.24 4.76
N ILE A 46 -5.45 0.66 5.47
CA ILE A 46 -5.61 0.84 6.92
C ILE A 46 -7.03 1.34 7.23
N HIS A 47 -7.51 2.36 6.51
CA HIS A 47 -8.87 2.88 6.68
C HIS A 47 -9.92 1.83 6.35
N TYR A 48 -9.76 1.10 5.25
CA TYR A 48 -10.67 0.02 4.86
C TYR A 48 -10.80 -1.06 5.93
N HIS A 49 -9.68 -1.53 6.49
CA HIS A 49 -9.72 -2.53 7.56
C HIS A 49 -10.30 -2.00 8.87
N PHE A 50 -10.14 -0.70 9.13
CA PHE A 50 -10.72 -0.04 10.29
C PHE A 50 -12.24 0.06 10.15
N ASP A 51 -12.74 0.54 9.01
CA ASP A 51 -14.17 0.69 8.74
C ASP A 51 -14.91 -0.66 8.73
N MET A 52 -14.22 -1.72 8.26
CA MET A 52 -14.78 -3.07 8.21
C MET A 52 -14.72 -3.83 9.55
N TYR A 53 -14.11 -3.26 10.60
CA TYR A 53 -14.00 -3.93 11.89
C TYR A 53 -15.31 -3.81 12.68
N PRO A 54 -16.02 -4.92 12.97
CA PRO A 54 -17.36 -4.88 13.60
C PRO A 54 -17.33 -4.64 15.12
N GLY A 55 -16.15 -4.66 15.74
CA GLY A 55 -16.00 -4.55 17.19
C GLY A 55 -15.98 -3.11 17.70
N LYS A 56 -16.17 -2.93 19.00
CA LYS A 56 -16.01 -1.61 19.65
C LYS A 56 -14.55 -1.19 19.57
N GLU A 57 -14.26 -0.23 18.70
CA GLU A 57 -12.91 0.23 18.42
C GLU A 57 -12.24 0.75 19.71
N ARG A 58 -11.02 0.26 19.98
CA ARG A 58 -10.26 0.67 21.17
C ARG A 58 -9.38 1.89 20.92
N ARG A 59 -9.10 2.24 19.65
CA ARG A 59 -8.32 3.43 19.29
C ARG A 59 -9.19 4.68 19.30
N ARG A 60 -8.71 5.70 20.02
CA ARG A 60 -9.27 7.06 19.98
C ARG A 60 -8.78 7.89 18.78
N ARG A 61 -7.72 7.46 18.06
CA ARG A 61 -7.10 8.21 16.95
C ARG A 61 -6.54 7.27 15.88
N MET A 62 -6.68 7.65 14.61
CA MET A 62 -6.10 6.96 13.43
C MET A 62 -4.65 7.37 13.12
N VAL A 63 -4.03 8.20 13.96
CA VAL A 63 -2.63 8.63 13.77
C VAL A 63 -1.69 7.49 14.16
N ASP A 64 -0.95 6.95 13.20
CA ASP A 64 0.17 6.06 13.49
C ASP A 64 1.35 6.88 14.05
N ARG A 65 1.70 6.65 15.32
CA ARG A 65 2.86 7.32 15.94
C ARG A 65 4.19 6.85 15.37
N ARG A 66 4.21 5.77 14.58
CA ARG A 66 5.43 5.19 13.98
C ARG A 66 5.82 5.87 12.66
N SER A 67 4.89 6.53 11.97
CA SER A 67 5.21 7.35 10.78
C SER A 67 5.85 8.69 11.15
N GLY A 68 5.78 9.10 12.42
CA GLY A 68 6.41 10.32 12.96
C GLY A 68 7.93 10.27 13.11
N LEU A 69 8.61 9.20 12.68
CA LEU A 69 10.07 9.02 12.80
C LEU A 69 10.91 9.85 11.80
N HIS A 70 10.33 10.87 11.18
CA HIS A 70 11.04 11.88 10.37
C HIS A 70 11.31 13.20 11.13
N LYS A 71 11.54 13.15 12.44
CA LYS A 71 12.26 14.22 13.15
C LYS A 71 13.64 13.73 13.56
N MET A 72 14.46 13.33 12.59
CA MET A 72 15.90 13.26 12.80
C MET A 72 16.47 14.63 12.41
N ASN A 73 16.77 15.46 13.40
CA ASN A 73 17.74 16.54 13.21
C ASN A 73 19.07 15.85 12.91
N LEU A 74 19.45 15.81 11.63
CA LEU A 74 20.73 15.26 11.16
C LEU A 74 21.88 16.26 11.44
N SER A 75 22.02 16.69 12.69
CA SER A 75 23.23 17.36 13.15
C SER A 75 24.18 16.29 13.71
N GLY A 76 24.97 15.67 12.83
CA GLY A 76 26.29 15.15 13.20
C GLY A 76 26.44 13.71 13.70
N VAL A 77 25.42 12.83 13.61
CA VAL A 77 25.60 11.42 14.05
C VAL A 77 25.56 10.47 12.85
N GLN A 78 26.69 9.80 12.62
CA GLN A 78 26.86 8.76 11.61
C GLN A 78 26.04 7.52 12.02
N ILE A 79 24.91 7.28 11.35
CA ILE A 79 24.01 6.17 11.68
C ILE A 79 24.55 4.89 11.06
N PHE A 80 25.08 3.99 11.89
CA PHE A 80 25.42 2.63 11.51
C PHE A 80 24.15 1.86 11.13
N PHE A 81 23.99 1.55 9.85
CA PHE A 81 22.91 0.67 9.36
C PHE A 81 23.17 -0.76 9.84
N SER A 82 22.58 -1.15 10.98
CA SER A 82 22.58 -2.56 11.38
C SER A 82 21.70 -3.36 10.40
N GLN A 83 22.36 -4.06 9.47
CA GLN A 83 21.74 -5.12 8.70
C GLN A 83 21.38 -6.26 9.64
N ARG A 84 20.10 -6.35 10.03
CA ARG A 84 19.36 -7.57 10.40
C ARG A 84 17.99 -7.16 10.96
N LYS A 85 16.97 -7.06 10.10
CA LYS A 85 15.58 -7.04 10.60
C LYS A 85 15.16 -8.48 10.84
N ALA A 86 15.18 -8.91 12.10
CA ALA A 86 14.59 -10.19 12.51
C ALA A 86 13.11 -10.25 12.10
N SER A 87 12.58 -11.44 11.82
CA SER A 87 11.16 -11.63 11.54
C SER A 87 10.35 -11.34 12.81
N ILE A 88 9.81 -10.12 12.92
CA ILE A 88 9.05 -9.68 14.09
C ILE A 88 7.66 -10.35 14.07
N LYS A 89 7.55 -11.48 14.78
CA LYS A 89 6.28 -12.11 15.14
C LYS A 89 5.46 -11.09 15.95
N GLY A 90 4.27 -10.72 15.47
CA GLY A 90 3.38 -9.73 16.12
C GLY A 90 3.12 -8.44 15.34
N ARG A 91 3.66 -8.27 14.13
CA ARG A 91 3.23 -7.17 13.24
C ARG A 91 1.78 -7.37 12.78
N ARG A 92 0.97 -6.30 12.83
CA ARG A 92 -0.37 -6.30 12.21
C ARG A 92 -0.23 -6.59 10.71
N ARG A 93 -1.23 -7.20 10.08
CA ARG A 93 -1.21 -7.42 8.62
C ARG A 93 -1.06 -6.10 7.84
N SER A 94 -1.59 -5.00 8.38
CA SER A 94 -1.43 -3.62 7.88
C SER A 94 -0.01 -3.04 8.01
N ASP A 95 0.83 -3.61 8.88
CA ASP A 95 2.21 -3.14 9.14
C ASP A 95 3.24 -3.85 8.23
N ARG A 96 2.76 -4.73 7.33
CA ARG A 96 3.58 -5.33 6.28
C ARG A 96 3.66 -4.36 5.12
N ASP A 97 4.86 -4.24 4.55
CA ASP A 97 5.06 -3.44 3.35
C ASP A 97 4.20 -4.05 2.23
N ILE A 98 3.31 -3.24 1.64
CA ILE A 98 2.38 -3.74 0.62
C ILE A 98 3.13 -4.04 -0.67
N GLY A 99 2.94 -5.23 -1.25
CA GLY A 99 3.47 -5.56 -2.57
C GLY A 99 2.53 -5.08 -3.67
N VAL A 100 3.04 -4.83 -4.87
CA VAL A 100 2.19 -4.74 -6.07
C VAL A 100 1.97 -6.15 -6.58
N ASP A 101 0.73 -6.62 -6.58
CA ASP A 101 0.36 -7.96 -7.04
C ASP A 101 0.25 -8.03 -8.56
N TYR A 102 -0.33 -6.99 -9.17
CA TYR A 102 -0.50 -6.91 -10.63
C TYR A 102 0.08 -5.60 -11.18
N ASP A 103 1.03 -5.71 -12.10
CA ASP A 103 1.60 -4.56 -12.80
C ASP A 103 1.14 -4.51 -14.27
N LEU A 104 0.09 -3.73 -14.52
CA LEU A 104 -0.44 -3.47 -15.86
C LEU A 104 0.32 -2.36 -16.58
N SER A 105 1.08 -1.55 -15.84
CA SER A 105 1.76 -0.37 -16.38
C SER A 105 2.79 -0.74 -17.44
N LYS A 106 3.55 -1.83 -17.24
CA LYS A 106 4.53 -2.36 -18.19
C LYS A 106 3.92 -2.70 -19.54
N LYS A 107 2.77 -3.36 -19.54
CA LYS A 107 2.07 -3.76 -20.78
C LYS A 107 1.61 -2.53 -21.57
N LYS A 108 1.05 -1.53 -20.88
CA LYS A 108 0.54 -0.30 -21.50
C LYS A 108 1.65 0.61 -22.02
N LEU A 109 2.77 0.73 -21.30
CA LEU A 109 3.93 1.48 -21.77
C LEU A 109 4.54 0.88 -23.04
N LYS A 110 4.63 -0.46 -23.13
CA LYS A 110 5.07 -1.14 -24.35
C LYS A 110 4.16 -0.83 -25.54
N LYS A 111 2.84 -0.85 -25.33
CA LYS A 111 1.85 -0.50 -26.36
C LYS A 111 1.96 0.97 -26.80
N LEU A 112 2.18 1.88 -25.85
CA LEU A 112 2.40 3.31 -26.15
C LEU A 112 3.66 3.51 -27.00
N HIS A 113 4.74 2.81 -26.64
CA HIS A 113 6.00 2.89 -27.39
C HIS A 113 5.82 2.35 -28.81
N SER A 114 5.19 1.19 -29.00
CA SER A 114 4.98 0.62 -30.34
C SER A 114 4.09 1.51 -31.23
N ALA A 115 3.10 2.19 -30.65
CA ALA A 115 2.22 3.10 -31.38
C ALA A 115 2.92 4.41 -31.82
N LYS A 116 4.08 4.74 -31.24
CA LYS A 116 4.86 5.92 -31.61
C LYS A 116 5.86 5.64 -32.75
N THR A 117 6.21 4.37 -32.97
CA THR A 117 7.24 3.96 -33.95
C THR A 117 6.69 3.41 -35.26
N GLY A 118 5.37 3.34 -35.43
CA GLY A 118 4.69 3.02 -36.68
C GLY A 118 3.95 4.22 -37.20
#